data_AF-A0A1V3PCK3-F1
#
_entry.id   AF-A0A1V3PCK3-F1
#
_cell.length_a   1.000
_cell.length_b   1.000
_cell.length_c   1.000
_cell.angle_alpha   90.00
_cell.angle_beta   90.00
_cell.angle_gamma   90.00
#
_symmetry.space_group_name_H-M   'P 1'
#
loop_
_entity.id
_entity.type
_entity.pdbx_description
1 polymer ?
#
loop_
_entity_poly.entity_id
_entity_poly.type
_entity_poly.pdbx_seq_one_letter_code
_entity_poly.pdbx_strand_id
1 'polypeptide(L)'
;MPSNSCHPNAPHEKLKAPDWYVSALMMDRALDAILRRVKKLDREHDIPYLAGYSQDGKTIYIDRHLPKSFTFRGRTIEVDRFLVLHEEVEKTLIDQLGLHYLHAHQIATRAEEAAVNAQRVTWKAYDRFMQKYVKSVGDERLQKVPADLDLKPYRDYHDYDLMQRMEQHLDQARGLGAKLKAELKSYAAAFREEHAAERRRAARGAGTGKRAVAASKKTAAKKPAAKTAARKPAAKASRRTSG
;
A
#
# COMPACT_ATOMS: atom_id res chain seq x y z
N MET A 1 -10.09 42.30 5.75
CA MET A 1 -9.17 41.23 6.20
C MET A 1 -7.76 41.63 5.82
N PRO A 2 -6.75 41.58 6.71
CA PRO A 2 -5.36 41.71 6.28
C PRO A 2 -5.08 40.62 5.24
N SER A 3 -4.52 40.99 4.10
CA SER A 3 -4.31 40.08 2.94
C SER A 3 -3.38 38.88 3.22
N ASN A 4 -2.76 38.84 4.39
CA ASN A 4 -1.64 37.96 4.70
C ASN A 4 -1.99 36.88 5.75
N SER A 5 -3.24 36.80 6.22
CA SER A 5 -3.69 35.83 7.22
C SER A 5 -4.65 34.82 6.60
N CYS A 6 -4.25 33.55 6.52
CA CYS A 6 -5.03 32.49 5.85
C CYS A 6 -6.22 31.96 6.68
N HIS A 7 -6.29 32.23 7.99
CA HIS A 7 -7.44 31.87 8.83
C HIS A 7 -7.71 32.94 9.89
N PRO A 8 -9.00 33.26 10.19
CA PRO A 8 -9.36 34.29 11.17
C PRO A 8 -9.02 33.91 12.62
N ASN A 9 -8.97 32.60 12.93
CA ASN A 9 -8.80 32.10 14.30
C ASN A 9 -7.37 31.64 14.65
N ALA A 10 -6.45 31.69 13.67
CA ALA A 10 -5.05 31.30 13.86
C ALA A 10 -4.16 32.14 12.92
N PRO A 11 -3.88 33.40 13.28
CA PRO A 11 -3.04 34.27 12.46
C PRO A 11 -1.65 33.66 12.35
N HIS A 12 -1.32 33.19 11.16
CA HIS A 12 0.03 32.79 10.79
C HIS A 12 0.42 33.62 9.58
N GLU A 13 1.67 34.09 9.58
CA GLU A 13 2.22 34.84 8.46
C GLU A 13 2.37 33.91 7.26
N LYS A 14 1.83 34.32 6.10
CA LYS A 14 1.98 33.55 4.86
C LYS A 14 3.47 33.38 4.55
N LEU A 15 3.92 32.13 4.49
CA LEU A 15 5.30 31.81 4.14
C LEU A 15 5.58 32.26 2.69
N LYS A 16 6.76 32.80 2.44
CA LYS A 16 7.28 33.09 1.09
C LYS A 16 7.77 31.81 0.40
N ALA A 17 6.90 30.80 0.36
CA ALA A 17 7.13 29.51 -0.29
C ALA A 17 5.97 29.23 -1.26
N PRO A 18 6.14 28.31 -2.22
CA PRO A 18 5.04 27.88 -3.08
C PRO A 18 3.85 27.38 -2.25
N ASP A 19 2.61 27.56 -2.73
CA ASP A 19 1.41 27.22 -1.94
C ASP A 19 1.29 25.70 -1.62
N TRP A 20 2.01 24.84 -2.35
CA TRP A 20 2.12 23.39 -2.05
C TRP A 20 3.17 23.05 -1.01
N TYR A 21 3.99 24.02 -0.58
CA TYR A 21 5.02 23.81 0.42
C TYR A 21 4.39 23.69 1.82
N VAL A 22 4.63 22.55 2.46
CA VAL A 22 4.21 22.30 3.84
C VAL A 22 5.38 22.55 4.78
N SER A 23 5.25 23.55 5.65
CA SER A 23 6.24 23.77 6.72
C SER A 23 6.08 22.76 7.85
N ALA A 24 7.17 22.51 8.59
CA ALA A 24 7.13 21.64 9.77
C ALA A 24 6.07 22.08 10.79
N LEU A 25 5.97 23.38 11.06
CA LEU A 25 4.98 23.94 11.98
C LEU A 25 3.53 23.71 11.51
N MET A 26 3.26 23.83 10.21
CA MET A 26 1.93 23.55 9.66
C MET A 26 1.57 22.08 9.82
N MET A 27 2.52 21.19 9.55
CA MET A 27 2.31 19.76 9.64
C MET A 27 2.16 19.29 11.09
N ASP A 28 2.96 19.81 12.02
CA ASP A 28 2.82 19.52 13.45
C ASP A 28 1.44 19.96 13.97
N ARG A 29 0.94 21.14 13.56
CA ARG A 29 -0.42 21.60 13.92
C ARG A 29 -1.52 20.72 13.33
N ALA A 30 -1.34 20.24 12.09
CA ALA A 30 -2.29 19.34 11.45
C ALA A 30 -2.32 17.98 12.15
N LEU A 31 -1.14 17.43 12.47
CA LEU A 31 -0.98 16.20 13.25
C LEU A 31 -1.64 16.33 14.63
N ASP A 32 -1.41 17.41 15.36
CA ASP A 32 -2.04 17.66 16.65
C ASP A 32 -3.57 17.70 16.56
N ALA A 33 -4.11 18.31 15.50
CA ALA A 33 -5.55 18.36 15.27
C ALA A 33 -6.13 16.97 14.96
N ILE A 34 -5.42 16.17 14.17
CA ILE A 34 -5.81 14.79 13.83
C ILE A 34 -5.74 13.89 15.07
N LEU A 35 -4.66 13.97 15.84
CA LEU A 35 -4.48 13.19 17.07
C LEU A 35 -5.60 13.47 18.09
N ARG A 36 -6.15 14.69 18.12
CA ARG A 36 -7.31 15.02 18.98
C ARG A 36 -8.64 14.44 18.48
N ARG A 37 -8.76 14.13 17.19
CA ARG A 37 -9.95 13.50 16.60
C ARG A 37 -9.97 11.99 16.86
N VAL A 38 -8.81 11.34 16.84
CA VAL A 38 -8.68 9.92 17.15
C VAL A 38 -9.10 9.65 18.58
N LYS A 39 -10.14 8.82 18.76
CA LYS A 39 -10.70 8.54 20.10
C LYS A 39 -9.90 7.50 20.85
N LYS A 40 -9.37 6.50 20.13
CA LYS A 40 -8.62 5.39 20.70
C LYS A 40 -7.45 5.04 19.79
N LEU A 41 -6.27 4.90 20.39
CA LEU A 41 -5.10 4.29 19.76
C LEU A 41 -4.83 2.95 20.44
N ASP A 42 -4.78 1.88 19.68
CA ASP A 42 -4.60 0.51 20.17
C ASP A 42 -3.31 -0.09 19.59
N ARG A 43 -2.49 -0.67 20.47
CA ARG A 43 -1.20 -1.30 20.14
C ARG A 43 -1.05 -2.71 20.68
N GLU A 44 -2.16 -3.36 21.03
CA GLU A 44 -2.14 -4.67 21.68
C GLU A 44 -2.43 -5.82 20.69
N HIS A 45 -2.79 -5.46 19.47
CA HIS A 45 -3.26 -6.35 18.43
C HIS A 45 -2.22 -6.55 17.33
N ASP A 46 -2.34 -7.70 16.65
CA ASP A 46 -1.57 -8.02 15.45
C ASP A 46 -2.30 -7.42 14.26
N ILE A 47 -1.65 -6.49 13.57
CA ILE A 47 -2.24 -5.71 12.48
C ILE A 47 -1.43 -5.97 11.21
N PRO A 48 -2.00 -6.72 10.25
CA PRO A 48 -1.32 -6.92 8.99
C PRO A 48 -1.06 -5.57 8.30
N TYR A 49 0.13 -5.44 7.71
CA TYR A 49 0.65 -4.18 7.13
C TYR A 49 0.92 -3.05 8.15
N LEU A 50 1.13 -3.38 9.42
CA LEU A 50 1.58 -2.50 10.52
C LEU A 50 0.53 -1.56 11.12
N ALA A 51 -0.45 -1.11 10.36
CA ALA A 51 -1.49 -0.22 10.87
C ALA A 51 -2.81 -0.40 10.11
N GLY A 52 -3.89 0.08 10.74
CA GLY A 52 -5.22 0.10 10.17
C GLY A 52 -6.21 0.84 11.07
N TYR A 53 -7.47 0.90 10.66
CA TYR A 53 -8.54 1.56 11.41
C TYR A 53 -9.73 0.63 11.64
N SER A 54 -10.52 0.93 12.68
CA SER A 54 -11.84 0.32 12.87
C SER A 54 -12.79 0.68 11.73
N GLN A 55 -13.85 -0.12 11.53
CA GLN A 55 -14.88 0.15 10.52
C GLN A 55 -15.51 1.55 10.62
N ASP A 56 -15.64 2.09 11.84
CA ASP A 56 -16.17 3.42 12.11
C ASP A 56 -15.12 4.55 12.10
N GLY A 57 -13.85 4.21 11.89
CA GLY A 57 -12.71 5.13 11.85
C GLY A 57 -12.35 5.78 13.19
N LYS A 58 -12.92 5.34 14.32
CA LYS A 58 -12.69 5.99 15.63
C LYS A 58 -11.50 5.40 16.39
N THR A 59 -11.12 4.17 16.07
CA THR A 59 -9.97 3.48 16.65
C THR A 59 -8.91 3.31 15.58
N ILE A 60 -7.70 3.77 15.84
CA ILE A 60 -6.52 3.47 15.04
C ILE A 60 -5.78 2.32 15.71
N TYR A 61 -5.45 1.31 14.93
CA TYR A 61 -4.68 0.14 15.34
C TYR A 61 -3.27 0.25 14.77
N ILE A 62 -2.26 0.05 15.62
CA ILE A 62 -0.87 -0.12 15.21
C ILE A 62 -0.40 -1.48 15.73
N ASP A 63 0.32 -2.23 14.89
CA ASP A 63 0.81 -3.55 15.25
C ASP A 63 1.65 -3.52 16.53
N ARG A 64 1.37 -4.48 17.42
CA ARG A 64 2.01 -4.57 18.74
C ARG A 64 3.52 -4.77 18.70
N HIS A 65 4.06 -5.34 17.61
CA HIS A 65 5.47 -5.63 17.45
C HIS A 65 6.24 -4.46 16.83
N LEU A 66 5.54 -3.48 16.27
CA LEU A 66 6.17 -2.26 15.80
C LEU A 66 6.68 -1.45 17.01
N PRO A 67 7.93 -0.97 17.02
CA PRO A 67 8.40 -0.03 18.03
C PRO A 67 7.68 1.32 17.90
N LYS A 68 7.41 1.98 19.02
CA LYS A 68 6.81 3.33 19.05
C LYS A 68 7.71 4.40 18.44
N SER A 69 9.02 4.16 18.45
CA SER A 69 10.00 5.12 17.96
C SER A 69 11.24 4.46 17.39
N PHE A 70 12.00 5.25 16.63
CA PHE A 70 13.30 4.86 16.12
C PHE A 70 14.29 6.02 16.21
N THR A 71 15.57 5.68 16.27
CA THR A 71 16.65 6.66 16.36
C THR A 71 17.14 7.05 14.98
N PHE A 72 17.13 8.35 14.68
CA PHE A 72 17.69 8.91 13.45
C PHE A 72 18.55 10.14 13.75
N ARG A 73 19.85 10.07 13.40
CA ARG A 73 20.83 11.15 13.64
C ARG A 73 20.85 11.62 15.10
N GLY A 74 20.85 10.66 16.04
CA GLY A 74 20.88 10.94 17.49
C GLY A 74 19.57 11.47 18.09
N ARG A 75 18.48 11.53 17.30
CA ARG A 75 17.15 11.93 17.78
C ARG A 75 16.22 10.73 17.80
N THR A 76 15.38 10.65 18.83
CA THR A 76 14.26 9.72 18.90
C THR A 76 13.07 10.29 18.15
N ILE A 77 12.56 9.55 17.17
CA ILE A 77 11.43 9.94 16.33
C ILE A 77 10.28 8.97 16.62
N GLU A 78 9.14 9.48 17.08
CA GLU A 78 7.94 8.66 17.28
C GLU A 78 7.26 8.37 15.94
N VAL A 79 6.88 7.11 15.74
CA VAL A 79 6.32 6.59 14.48
C VAL A 79 4.80 6.72 14.46
N ASP A 80 4.17 6.57 15.63
CA ASP A 80 2.71 6.50 15.81
C ASP A 80 1.98 7.67 15.15
N ARG A 81 2.54 8.88 15.30
CA ARG A 81 2.00 10.11 14.72
C ARG A 81 1.87 10.06 13.19
N PHE A 82 2.80 9.38 12.50
CA PHE A 82 2.81 9.28 11.04
C PHE A 82 1.78 8.28 10.57
N LEU A 83 1.69 7.13 11.23
CA LEU A 83 0.67 6.12 10.94
C LEU A 83 -0.73 6.64 11.22
N VAL A 84 -0.93 7.33 12.34
CA VAL A 84 -2.23 7.95 12.65
C VAL A 84 -2.65 8.94 11.57
N LEU A 85 -1.73 9.77 11.05
CA LEU A 85 -2.00 10.65 9.92
C LEU A 85 -2.41 9.87 8.67
N HIS A 86 -1.66 8.81 8.33
CA HIS A 86 -1.94 7.96 7.18
C HIS A 86 -3.35 7.38 7.27
N GLU A 87 -3.65 6.69 8.37
CA GLU A 87 -4.95 6.04 8.57
C GLU A 87 -6.11 7.05 8.54
N GLU A 88 -5.97 8.20 9.19
CA GLU A 88 -7.03 9.20 9.28
C GLU A 88 -7.34 9.84 7.92
N VAL A 89 -6.29 10.19 7.16
CA VAL A 89 -6.44 10.76 5.81
C VAL A 89 -7.09 9.74 4.89
N GLU A 90 -6.61 8.49 4.91
CA GLU A 90 -7.16 7.41 4.09
C GLU A 90 -8.65 7.19 4.39
N LYS A 91 -8.99 6.98 5.67
CA LYS A 91 -10.36 6.73 6.11
C LYS A 91 -11.29 7.90 5.82
N THR A 92 -10.82 9.13 6.00
CA THR A 92 -11.63 10.34 5.72
C THR A 92 -11.93 10.48 4.22
N LEU A 93 -10.95 10.21 3.35
CA LEU A 93 -11.16 10.25 1.90
C LEU A 93 -12.15 9.18 1.44
N ILE A 94 -12.11 7.99 2.04
CA ILE A 94 -13.04 6.90 1.73
C ILE A 94 -14.45 7.25 2.24
N ASP A 95 -14.59 7.59 3.52
CA ASP A 95 -15.90 7.72 4.16
C ASP A 95 -16.64 9.00 3.76
N GLN A 96 -15.92 10.13 3.61
CA GLN A 96 -16.55 11.42 3.34
C GLN A 96 -16.68 11.72 1.86
N LEU A 97 -15.75 11.21 1.03
CA LEU A 97 -15.69 11.53 -0.39
C LEU A 97 -15.93 10.30 -1.29
N GLY A 98 -16.06 9.10 -0.71
CA GLY A 98 -16.30 7.87 -1.48
C GLY A 98 -15.13 7.47 -2.36
N LEU A 99 -13.90 7.90 -2.06
CA LEU A 99 -12.74 7.57 -2.88
C LEU A 99 -12.48 6.05 -2.87
N HIS A 100 -12.02 5.56 -4.02
CA HIS A 100 -11.47 4.21 -4.09
C HIS A 100 -10.27 4.09 -3.16
N TYR A 101 -10.18 2.99 -2.41
CA TYR A 101 -9.15 2.74 -1.41
C TYR A 101 -7.74 3.01 -1.96
N LEU A 102 -7.40 2.46 -3.13
CA LEU A 102 -6.07 2.62 -3.71
C LEU A 102 -5.68 4.10 -3.94
N HIS A 103 -6.64 4.96 -4.29
CA HIS A 103 -6.37 6.40 -4.44
C HIS A 103 -6.24 7.09 -3.08
N ALA A 104 -7.12 6.76 -2.14
CA ALA A 104 -7.05 7.28 -0.78
C ALA A 104 -5.71 6.91 -0.12
N HIS A 105 -5.28 5.66 -0.29
CA HIS A 105 -4.01 5.13 0.20
C HIS A 105 -2.81 5.90 -0.37
N GLN A 106 -2.77 6.12 -1.68
CA GLN A 106 -1.69 6.90 -2.31
C GLN A 106 -1.60 8.33 -1.77
N ILE A 107 -2.74 8.98 -1.54
CA ILE A 107 -2.78 10.34 -0.98
C ILE A 107 -2.32 10.32 0.48
N ALA A 108 -2.77 9.34 1.26
CA ALA A 108 -2.36 9.15 2.65
C ALA A 108 -0.85 8.93 2.77
N THR A 109 -0.24 8.07 1.93
CA THR A 109 1.21 7.86 1.89
C THR A 109 1.97 9.15 1.56
N ARG A 110 1.43 10.01 0.69
CA ARG A 110 2.04 11.32 0.41
C ARG A 110 1.94 12.28 1.58
N ALA A 111 0.83 12.27 2.31
CA ALA A 111 0.68 13.03 3.54
C ALA A 111 1.66 12.56 4.62
N GLU A 112 1.82 11.24 4.75
CA GLU A 112 2.81 10.63 5.64
C GLU A 112 4.25 11.02 5.28
N GLU A 113 4.62 10.91 4.00
CA GLU A 113 5.93 11.32 3.49
C GLU A 113 6.21 12.80 3.84
N ALA A 114 5.23 13.68 3.65
CA ALA A 114 5.35 15.09 4.01
C ALA A 114 5.56 15.29 5.52
N ALA A 115 4.87 14.52 6.37
CA ALA A 115 5.03 14.55 7.83
C ALA A 115 6.39 14.04 8.31
N VAL A 116 6.90 12.96 7.70
CA VAL A 116 8.24 12.44 7.99
C VAL A 116 9.31 13.48 7.62
N ASN A 117 9.19 14.07 6.42
CA ASN A 117 10.11 15.09 5.94
C ASN A 117 10.07 16.37 6.80
N ALA A 118 8.88 16.76 7.29
CA ALA A 118 8.71 17.88 8.22
C ALA A 118 9.54 17.72 9.50
N GLN A 119 9.74 16.49 9.98
CA GLN A 119 10.61 16.21 11.13
C GLN A 119 12.10 16.08 10.80
N ARG A 120 12.48 16.44 9.56
CA ARG A 120 13.85 16.35 9.04
C ARG A 120 14.38 14.92 9.02
N VAL A 121 13.48 13.96 8.83
CA VAL A 121 13.80 12.56 8.57
C VAL A 121 13.62 12.34 7.06
N THR A 122 14.50 11.54 6.44
CA THR A 122 14.31 11.19 5.03
C THR A 122 13.32 10.05 4.89
N TRP A 123 12.43 10.15 3.89
CA TRP A 123 11.48 9.07 3.58
C TRP A 123 12.16 7.69 3.49
N LYS A 124 13.30 7.62 2.79
CA LYS A 124 14.09 6.38 2.63
C LYS A 124 14.56 5.77 3.96
N ALA A 125 14.86 6.59 4.97
CA ALA A 125 15.28 6.07 6.28
C ALA A 125 14.08 5.52 7.05
N TYR A 126 12.96 6.23 6.98
CA TYR A 126 11.70 5.82 7.58
C TYR A 126 11.14 4.55 6.93
N ASP A 127 10.99 4.51 5.61
CA ASP A 127 10.53 3.34 4.86
C ASP A 127 11.39 2.11 5.14
N ARG A 128 12.74 2.25 5.13
CA ARG A 128 13.63 1.15 5.51
C ARG A 128 13.39 0.65 6.94
N PHE A 129 13.05 1.53 7.88
CA PHE A 129 12.69 1.12 9.23
C PHE A 129 11.37 0.34 9.22
N MET A 130 10.33 0.86 8.55
CA MET A 130 9.00 0.23 8.46
C MET A 130 9.06 -1.14 7.79
N GLN A 131 9.76 -1.27 6.65
CA GLN A 131 9.88 -2.52 5.89
C GLN A 131 10.47 -3.69 6.69
N LYS A 132 11.27 -3.42 7.73
CA LYS A 132 11.77 -4.47 8.64
C LYS A 132 10.63 -5.18 9.36
N TYR A 133 9.60 -4.42 9.72
CA TYR A 133 8.44 -4.90 10.47
C TYR A 133 7.34 -5.40 9.55
N VAL A 134 7.13 -4.77 8.38
CA VAL A 134 6.13 -5.24 7.40
C VAL A 134 6.34 -6.72 7.09
N LYS A 135 7.61 -7.11 6.85
CA LYS A 135 7.96 -8.49 6.55
C LYS A 135 7.76 -9.42 7.75
N SER A 136 8.24 -9.04 8.93
CA SER A 136 8.14 -9.91 10.11
C SER A 136 6.68 -10.13 10.54
N VAL A 137 5.86 -9.09 10.48
CA VAL A 137 4.43 -9.16 10.81
C VAL A 137 3.65 -9.95 9.74
N GLY A 138 4.01 -9.79 8.46
CA GLY A 138 3.40 -10.57 7.38
C GLY A 138 3.71 -12.07 7.41
N ASP A 139 4.90 -12.44 7.89
CA ASP A 139 5.33 -13.83 8.05
C ASP A 139 4.79 -14.50 9.34
N GLU A 140 4.36 -13.70 10.33
CA GLU A 140 3.84 -14.20 11.61
C GLU A 140 2.44 -14.82 11.48
N ARG A 141 2.15 -15.83 12.33
CA ARG A 141 0.77 -16.32 12.48
C ARG A 141 -0.01 -15.32 13.32
N LEU A 142 -0.99 -14.66 12.73
CA LEU A 142 -1.90 -13.74 13.42
C LEU A 142 -2.55 -14.41 14.65
N GLN A 143 -2.36 -13.84 15.85
CA GLN A 143 -2.88 -14.38 17.12
C GLN A 143 -3.88 -13.45 17.81
N LYS A 144 -3.88 -12.15 17.46
CA LYS A 144 -4.75 -11.15 18.10
C LYS A 144 -5.19 -10.10 17.10
N VAL A 145 -6.04 -10.47 16.15
CA VAL A 145 -6.64 -9.51 15.20
C VAL A 145 -7.87 -8.85 15.85
N PRO A 146 -8.03 -7.51 15.79
CA PRO A 146 -9.23 -6.84 16.29
C PRO A 146 -10.47 -7.27 15.50
N ALA A 147 -11.60 -7.46 16.20
CA ALA A 147 -12.84 -7.92 15.56
C ALA A 147 -13.51 -6.86 14.66
N ASP A 148 -13.25 -5.58 14.90
CA ASP A 148 -13.82 -4.44 14.17
C ASP A 148 -12.84 -3.79 13.19
N LEU A 149 -11.67 -4.40 12.94
CA LEU A 149 -10.71 -3.94 11.94
C LEU A 149 -11.37 -3.86 10.56
N ASP A 150 -11.20 -2.75 9.86
CA ASP A 150 -11.71 -2.61 8.50
C ASP A 150 -10.87 -3.49 7.55
N LEU A 151 -11.55 -4.41 6.86
CA LEU A 151 -10.90 -5.37 5.96
C LEU A 151 -10.85 -4.89 4.51
N LYS A 152 -11.39 -3.71 4.20
CA LYS A 152 -11.35 -3.12 2.85
C LYS A 152 -9.92 -3.05 2.27
N PRO A 153 -8.86 -2.65 3.02
CA PRO A 153 -7.49 -2.65 2.51
C PRO A 153 -7.06 -3.99 1.90
N TYR A 154 -7.30 -5.08 2.62
CA TYR A 154 -6.88 -6.43 2.22
C TYR A 154 -7.69 -6.99 1.05
N ARG A 155 -8.96 -6.57 0.94
CA ARG A 155 -9.83 -6.92 -0.20
C ARG A 155 -9.33 -6.29 -1.50
N ASP A 156 -8.95 -5.02 -1.44
CA ASP A 156 -8.57 -4.23 -2.61
C ASP A 156 -7.11 -4.52 -3.05
N TYR A 157 -6.25 -4.98 -2.14
CA TYR A 157 -4.93 -5.54 -2.45
C TYR A 157 -4.95 -7.00 -2.90
N HIS A 158 -6.12 -7.64 -2.93
CA HIS A 158 -6.26 -9.03 -3.35
C HIS A 158 -5.41 -10.02 -2.52
N ASP A 159 -5.20 -9.74 -1.23
CA ASP A 159 -4.40 -10.60 -0.34
C ASP A 159 -5.29 -11.65 0.34
N TYR A 160 -5.67 -12.66 -0.45
CA TYR A 160 -6.68 -13.64 -0.09
C TYR A 160 -6.22 -14.64 0.96
N ASP A 161 -4.94 -15.03 0.92
CA ASP A 161 -4.37 -15.96 1.89
C ASP A 161 -4.35 -15.32 3.29
N LEU A 162 -4.06 -14.02 3.36
CA LEU A 162 -4.12 -13.24 4.60
C LEU A 162 -5.55 -13.13 5.13
N MET A 163 -6.51 -12.79 4.25
CA MET A 163 -7.92 -12.70 4.60
C MET A 163 -8.48 -14.02 5.16
N GLN A 164 -8.10 -15.16 4.58
CA GLN A 164 -8.54 -16.47 5.07
C GLN A 164 -7.95 -16.80 6.45
N ARG A 165 -6.69 -16.41 6.72
CA ARG A 165 -6.08 -16.56 8.05
C ARG A 165 -6.77 -15.69 9.09
N MET A 166 -7.12 -14.45 8.73
CA MET A 166 -7.88 -13.55 9.59
C MET A 166 -9.27 -14.10 9.90
N GLU A 167 -9.98 -14.64 8.90
CA GLU A 167 -11.31 -15.25 9.09
C GLU A 167 -11.25 -16.46 10.05
N GLN A 168 -10.28 -17.35 9.87
CA GLN A 168 -10.08 -18.50 10.77
C GLN A 168 -9.82 -18.07 12.22
N HIS A 169 -9.05 -17.01 12.41
CA HIS A 169 -8.76 -16.47 13.73
C HIS A 169 -10.00 -15.81 14.36
N LEU A 170 -10.73 -15.03 13.57
CA LEU A 170 -11.93 -14.32 13.98
C LEU A 170 -13.11 -15.27 14.28
N ASP A 171 -13.17 -16.44 13.64
CA ASP A 171 -14.15 -17.48 13.99
C ASP A 171 -13.82 -18.19 15.32
N GLN A 172 -12.53 -18.28 15.68
CA GLN A 172 -12.07 -18.82 16.96
C GLN A 172 -12.24 -17.81 18.10
N ALA A 173 -12.00 -16.53 17.84
CA ALA A 173 -12.25 -15.42 18.76
C ALA A 173 -13.74 -15.05 18.76
N ARG A 174 -14.54 -15.70 19.61
CA ARG A 174 -15.99 -15.45 19.78
C ARG A 174 -16.35 -13.95 19.67
N GLY A 175 -17.23 -13.59 18.73
CA GLY A 175 -18.00 -12.34 18.81
C GLY A 175 -18.29 -11.54 17.53
N LEU A 176 -17.98 -12.02 16.32
CA LEU A 176 -18.43 -11.30 15.12
C LEU A 176 -19.94 -11.40 14.91
N GLY A 177 -20.59 -10.25 14.74
CA GLY A 177 -22.02 -10.18 14.41
C GLY A 177 -22.33 -10.98 13.15
N ALA A 178 -23.46 -11.72 13.16
CA ALA A 178 -23.84 -12.63 12.08
C ALA A 178 -23.87 -11.97 10.69
N LYS A 179 -24.12 -10.66 10.62
CA LYS A 179 -24.09 -9.87 9.39
C LYS A 179 -22.69 -9.79 8.77
N LEU A 180 -21.66 -9.51 9.57
CA LEU A 180 -20.28 -9.42 9.11
C LEU A 180 -19.75 -10.79 8.67
N LYS A 181 -20.13 -11.86 9.38
CA LYS A 181 -19.85 -13.25 8.96
C LYS A 181 -20.52 -13.60 7.63
N ALA A 182 -21.79 -13.21 7.45
CA ALA A 182 -22.52 -13.45 6.22
C ALA A 182 -21.93 -12.67 5.04
N GLU A 183 -21.53 -11.42 5.26
CA GLU A 183 -20.84 -10.59 4.27
C GLU A 183 -19.49 -11.21 3.87
N LEU A 184 -18.63 -11.57 4.84
CA LEU A 184 -17.37 -12.28 4.61
C LEU A 184 -17.57 -13.58 3.82
N LYS A 185 -18.54 -14.40 4.21
CA LYS A 185 -18.82 -15.68 3.55
C LYS A 185 -19.37 -15.51 2.14
N SER A 186 -20.26 -14.53 1.92
CA SER A 186 -20.79 -14.19 0.59
C SER A 186 -19.69 -13.68 -0.35
N TYR A 187 -18.79 -12.86 0.19
CA TYR A 187 -17.64 -12.34 -0.52
C TYR A 187 -16.65 -13.44 -0.88
N ALA A 188 -16.29 -14.30 0.08
CA ALA A 188 -15.44 -15.47 -0.15
C ALA A 188 -16.05 -16.45 -1.18
N ALA A 189 -17.38 -16.54 -1.27
CA ALA A 189 -18.07 -17.36 -2.27
C ALA A 189 -18.03 -16.76 -3.67
N ALA A 190 -18.42 -15.49 -3.83
CA ALA A 190 -18.34 -14.78 -5.11
C ALA A 190 -16.90 -14.77 -5.66
N PHE A 191 -15.93 -14.66 -4.76
CA PHE A 191 -14.53 -14.65 -5.13
C PHE A 191 -13.98 -16.03 -5.54
N ARG A 192 -14.41 -17.13 -4.90
CA ARG A 192 -14.09 -18.50 -5.37
C ARG A 192 -14.57 -18.73 -6.79
N GLU A 193 -15.71 -18.16 -7.16
CA GLU A 193 -16.26 -18.25 -8.52
C GLU A 193 -15.42 -17.46 -9.53
N GLU A 194 -15.00 -16.24 -9.18
CA GLU A 194 -14.14 -15.42 -10.03
C GLU A 194 -12.77 -16.08 -10.26
N HIS A 195 -12.13 -16.55 -9.19
CA HIS A 195 -10.82 -17.21 -9.30
C HIS A 195 -10.90 -18.56 -10.04
N ALA A 196 -12.03 -19.27 -9.94
CA ALA A 196 -12.32 -20.44 -10.76
C ALA A 196 -12.54 -20.04 -12.23
N ALA A 197 -13.21 -18.92 -12.49
CA ALA A 197 -13.42 -18.39 -13.84
C ALA A 197 -12.10 -17.96 -14.49
N GLU A 198 -11.22 -17.28 -13.76
CA GLU A 198 -9.87 -16.90 -14.23
C GLU A 198 -9.00 -18.12 -14.52
N ARG A 199 -8.98 -19.12 -13.62
CA ARG A 199 -8.27 -20.39 -13.88
C ARG A 199 -8.82 -21.11 -15.10
N ARG A 200 -10.15 -21.12 -15.30
CA ARG A 200 -10.77 -21.65 -16.51
C ARG A 200 -10.40 -20.85 -17.76
N ARG A 201 -10.33 -19.52 -17.68
CA ARG A 201 -9.90 -18.63 -18.78
C ARG A 201 -8.42 -18.85 -19.14
N ALA A 202 -7.55 -18.94 -18.15
CA ALA A 202 -6.12 -19.23 -18.33
C ALA A 202 -5.90 -20.63 -18.93
N ALA A 203 -6.63 -21.65 -18.46
CA ALA A 203 -6.58 -23.00 -19.02
C ALA A 203 -7.08 -23.05 -20.48
N ARG A 204 -8.13 -22.27 -20.81
CA ARG A 204 -8.63 -22.15 -22.20
C ARG A 204 -7.66 -21.40 -23.12
N GLY A 205 -6.97 -20.37 -22.62
CA GLY A 205 -5.92 -19.64 -23.35
C GLY A 205 -4.65 -20.47 -23.59
N ALA A 206 -4.29 -21.35 -22.66
CA ALA A 206 -3.16 -22.29 -22.85
C ALA A 206 -3.44 -23.37 -23.91
N GLY A 207 -4.72 -23.70 -24.17
CA GLY A 207 -5.14 -24.68 -25.17
C GLY A 207 -5.07 -24.17 -26.62
N THR A 208 -5.29 -22.88 -26.86
CA THR A 208 -5.23 -22.28 -28.20
C THR A 208 -3.80 -22.10 -28.70
N GLY A 209 -2.85 -21.79 -27.82
CA GLY A 209 -1.42 -21.70 -28.14
C GLY A 209 -0.81 -23.04 -28.60
N LYS A 210 -1.18 -24.16 -27.97
CA LYS A 210 -0.69 -25.50 -28.38
C LYS A 210 -1.22 -25.95 -29.75
N ARG A 211 -2.43 -25.53 -30.14
CA ARG A 211 -3.00 -25.82 -31.48
C ARG A 211 -2.35 -24.98 -32.59
N ALA A 212 -2.01 -23.72 -32.32
CA ALA A 212 -1.32 -22.86 -33.30
C ALA A 212 0.12 -23.32 -33.60
N VAL A 213 0.85 -23.79 -32.59
CA VAL A 213 2.23 -24.32 -32.76
C VAL A 213 2.23 -25.68 -33.50
N ALA A 214 1.19 -26.50 -33.34
CA ALA A 214 1.05 -27.74 -34.08
C ALA A 214 0.67 -27.52 -35.56
N ALA A 215 -0.03 -26.42 -35.87
CA ALA A 215 -0.40 -26.07 -37.25
C ALA A 215 0.79 -25.50 -38.05
N SER A 216 1.68 -24.71 -37.43
CA SER A 216 2.85 -24.14 -38.13
C SER A 216 3.96 -25.15 -38.42
N LYS A 217 4.05 -26.25 -37.66
CA LYS A 217 5.01 -27.34 -37.92
C LYS A 217 4.66 -28.22 -39.12
N LYS A 218 3.40 -28.23 -39.58
CA LYS A 218 2.98 -29.03 -40.76
C LYS A 218 3.22 -28.33 -42.10
N THR A 219 3.39 -27.01 -42.14
CA THR A 219 3.59 -26.25 -43.39
C THR A 219 5.05 -25.98 -43.76
N ALA A 220 6.01 -26.22 -42.85
CA ALA A 220 7.44 -25.98 -43.11
C ALA A 220 8.17 -27.13 -43.84
N ALA A 221 7.51 -28.26 -44.11
CA ALA A 221 8.11 -29.43 -44.75
C ALA A 221 7.82 -29.50 -46.26
N LYS A 222 8.10 -28.44 -47.03
CA LYS A 222 8.23 -28.50 -48.51
C LYS A 222 8.75 -27.18 -49.12
N LYS A 223 10.06 -27.02 -49.26
CA LYS A 223 10.76 -26.61 -50.51
C LYS A 223 12.29 -26.48 -50.34
N PRO A 224 13.07 -26.63 -51.44
CA PRO A 224 14.46 -27.08 -51.41
C PRO A 224 15.51 -25.94 -51.42
N ALA A 225 16.74 -26.37 -51.15
CA ALA A 225 17.97 -25.59 -51.01
C ALA A 225 18.39 -24.78 -52.25
N ALA A 226 18.97 -23.60 -52.01
CA ALA A 226 19.84 -22.90 -52.95
C ALA A 226 21.02 -22.24 -52.21
N LYS A 227 22.22 -22.40 -52.79
CA LYS A 227 23.56 -22.02 -52.30
C LYS A 227 23.83 -20.52 -52.45
N THR A 228 24.68 -19.95 -51.57
CA THR A 228 25.76 -18.92 -51.80
C THR A 228 25.97 -18.14 -50.48
N ALA A 229 27.10 -17.52 -50.16
CA ALA A 229 28.53 -17.67 -50.43
C ALA A 229 29.22 -16.89 -49.29
N ALA A 230 30.35 -17.37 -48.81
CA ALA A 230 31.09 -16.77 -47.70
C ALA A 230 31.82 -15.48 -48.10
N ARG A 231 31.89 -14.50 -47.18
CA ARG A 231 32.97 -13.51 -47.14
C ARG A 231 33.30 -13.12 -45.69
N LYS A 232 34.59 -13.21 -45.37
CA LYS A 232 35.26 -12.94 -44.08
C LYS A 232 35.32 -11.43 -43.74
N PRO A 233 35.57 -11.07 -42.47
CA PRO A 233 35.59 -9.68 -41.99
C PRO A 233 37.00 -9.04 -42.12
N ALA A 234 37.03 -7.72 -42.31
CA ALA A 234 38.24 -6.90 -42.21
C ALA A 234 38.07 -5.83 -41.12
N ALA A 235 39.14 -5.63 -40.37
CA ALA A 235 39.22 -4.85 -39.13
C ALA A 235 39.67 -3.39 -39.33
N LYS A 236 39.56 -2.64 -38.22
CA LYS A 236 40.21 -1.36 -37.84
C LYS A 236 39.73 -0.08 -38.54
N ALA A 237 39.36 0.94 -37.76
CA ALA A 237 40.31 1.88 -37.16
C ALA A 237 39.61 2.90 -36.25
N SER A 238 40.24 3.14 -35.09
CA SER A 238 40.00 4.28 -34.20
C SER A 238 40.67 5.53 -34.77
N ARG A 239 40.00 6.68 -34.68
CA ARG A 239 40.65 8.00 -34.74
C ARG A 239 39.90 9.00 -33.85
N ARG A 240 40.63 9.50 -32.85
CA ARG A 240 40.44 10.79 -32.16
C ARG A 240 40.39 11.93 -33.19
N THR A 241 39.60 12.96 -32.92
CA THR A 241 40.06 14.36 -32.94
C THR A 241 39.15 15.23 -32.08
N SER A 242 39.80 15.99 -31.22
CA SER A 242 39.35 17.17 -30.50
C SER A 242 39.04 18.34 -31.44
N GLY A 243 38.06 19.15 -31.05
CA GLY A 243 37.80 20.51 -31.48
C GLY A 243 36.97 21.18 -30.39
#